data_AF-A0A8J7G9D7-F1
#
_entry.id   AF-A0A8J7G9D7-F1
#
_cell.length_a   1.000
_cell.length_b   1.000
_cell.length_c   1.000
_cell.angle_alpha   90.00
_cell.angle_beta   90.00
_cell.angle_gamma   90.00
#
_symmetry.space_group_name_H-M   'P 1'
#
loop_
_entity.id
_entity.type
_entity.pdbx_description
1 polymer ?
#
loop_
_entity_poly.entity_id
_entity_poly.type
_entity_poly.pdbx_seq_one_letter_code
_entity_poly.pdbx_strand_id
1 'polypeptide(L)'
;MSKPFAPPKIAPEAAATVKFWQQVRLRLSLILGTGVFVGIGIAADVAAADAVWALTFAAVVALGNGWVEVANVTPPEIPSHQTWLQFAAQSTLFLAKLTSGAAAALGVAGYLLSGLYHPAPIWLVPIALLVIVGLTRLSWRGRSLARLRRVTVMIAAVSLLGLIGAGLLKISQTSSAEAVLLAQSNDKATPIALLQATTLMTAAYAGFESLAPQPNFRSARQLLSAIGLAIGLAWSLYLAVAIVGIQTVGAGVLGSSVTASVAPLVMVMRSLALPGGVYLITLGAVAAMSGMILSLLPQLTERLQHLNQAVSPPEAWPNQEAETLSPQLALGLVSLILSCILWVGDVQTIWSFSAFAFLLHYALMHWAALRQASAPRVCPRWLNGLGLVVCVGLAFWVEWSVWLVSLGLVALGLVWRGMMLWTDEQG
;
A
#
# COMPACT_ATOMS: atom_id res chain seq x y z
N MET A 1 -7.83 23.94 -48.19
CA MET A 1 -7.61 23.87 -46.73
C MET A 1 -7.57 22.41 -46.29
N SER A 2 -6.94 22.11 -45.15
CA SER A 2 -6.39 20.80 -44.78
C SER A 2 -7.42 19.69 -44.53
N LYS A 3 -7.11 18.47 -45.00
CA LYS A 3 -7.77 17.23 -44.54
C LYS A 3 -7.61 17.10 -43.00
N PRO A 4 -8.63 16.63 -42.26
CA PRO A 4 -8.50 16.38 -40.83
C PRO A 4 -7.42 15.33 -40.56
N PHE A 5 -6.57 15.61 -39.58
CA PHE A 5 -5.47 14.73 -39.17
C PHE A 5 -6.04 13.49 -38.46
N ALA A 6 -6.28 12.42 -39.22
CA ALA A 6 -6.62 11.13 -38.65
C ALA A 6 -5.44 10.64 -37.80
N PRO A 7 -5.63 10.36 -36.50
CA PRO A 7 -4.54 9.86 -35.67
C PRO A 7 -4.03 8.53 -36.24
N PRO A 8 -2.70 8.29 -36.25
CA PRO A 8 -2.14 7.08 -36.84
C PRO A 8 -2.75 5.84 -36.18
N LYS A 9 -3.27 4.92 -36.99
CA LYS A 9 -3.77 3.62 -36.51
C LYS A 9 -2.58 2.84 -35.95
N ILE A 10 -2.41 2.90 -34.63
CA ILE A 10 -1.39 2.12 -33.91
C ILE A 10 -1.65 0.63 -34.20
N ALA A 11 -0.64 -0.07 -34.70
CA ALA A 11 -0.73 -1.50 -34.98
C ALA A 11 -1.18 -2.26 -33.70
N PRO A 12 -2.01 -3.32 -33.81
CA PRO A 12 -2.64 -3.96 -32.66
C PRO A 12 -1.65 -4.48 -31.61
N GLU A 13 -0.43 -4.84 -32.03
CA GLU A 13 0.67 -5.25 -31.17
C GLU A 13 1.29 -4.08 -30.40
N ALA A 14 1.54 -2.94 -31.07
CA ALA A 14 1.97 -1.70 -30.41
C ALA A 14 0.89 -1.15 -29.45
N ALA A 15 -0.39 -1.37 -29.75
CA ALA A 15 -1.49 -1.03 -28.84
C ALA A 15 -1.53 -1.96 -27.61
N ALA A 16 -1.06 -3.20 -27.71
CA ALA A 16 -1.00 -4.14 -26.59
C ALA A 16 0.19 -3.83 -25.65
N THR A 17 1.38 -3.54 -26.20
CA THR A 17 2.57 -3.19 -25.40
C THR A 17 2.37 -1.89 -24.61
N VAL A 18 1.74 -0.87 -25.21
CA VAL A 18 1.38 0.37 -24.51
C VAL A 18 0.44 0.10 -23.32
N LYS A 19 -0.54 -0.81 -23.45
CA LYS A 19 -1.48 -1.18 -22.37
C LYS A 19 -0.79 -1.97 -21.24
N PHE A 20 0.18 -2.83 -21.56
CA PHE A 20 1.00 -3.51 -20.56
C PHE A 20 1.79 -2.50 -19.70
N TRP A 21 2.53 -1.59 -20.33
CA TRP A 21 3.28 -0.55 -19.61
C TRP A 21 2.39 0.42 -18.83
N GLN A 22 1.16 0.66 -19.28
CA GLN A 22 0.17 1.40 -18.47
C GLN A 22 -0.19 0.67 -17.19
N GLN A 23 -0.48 -0.64 -17.23
CA GLN A 23 -0.76 -1.44 -16.03
C GLN A 23 0.44 -1.50 -15.07
N VAL A 24 1.66 -1.69 -15.59
CA VAL A 24 2.89 -1.66 -14.78
C VAL A 24 3.05 -0.30 -14.07
N ARG A 25 2.90 0.81 -14.80
CA ARG A 25 3.00 2.16 -14.24
C ARG A 25 1.90 2.46 -13.21
N LEU A 26 0.67 2.00 -13.44
CA LEU A 26 -0.44 2.18 -12.50
C LEU A 26 -0.20 1.37 -11.21
N ARG A 27 0.24 0.11 -11.32
CA ARG A 27 0.59 -0.73 -10.15
C ARG A 27 1.76 -0.14 -9.37
N LEU A 28 2.83 0.26 -10.07
CA LEU A 28 3.98 0.93 -9.47
C LEU A 28 3.56 2.23 -8.75
N SER A 29 2.65 3.03 -9.31
CA SER A 29 2.16 4.27 -8.68
C SER A 29 1.34 4.06 -7.39
N LEU A 30 0.89 2.84 -7.12
CA LEU A 30 0.16 2.49 -5.90
C LEU A 30 1.07 1.89 -4.84
N ILE A 31 2.13 1.21 -5.26
CA ILE A 31 3.20 0.71 -4.40
C ILE A 31 4.07 1.88 -3.91
N LEU A 32 4.51 2.77 -4.82
CA LEU A 32 5.37 3.90 -4.51
C LEU A 32 4.66 4.97 -3.66
N GLY A 33 4.84 4.88 -2.34
CA GLY A 33 4.28 5.82 -1.37
C GLY A 33 4.96 5.71 -0.01
N THR A 34 4.16 5.51 1.03
CA THR A 34 4.61 5.32 2.42
C THR A 34 5.71 4.29 2.60
N GLY A 35 5.70 3.19 1.83
CA GLY A 35 6.67 2.11 1.93
C GLY A 35 8.14 2.58 1.84
N VAL A 36 8.47 3.43 0.86
CA VAL A 36 9.85 3.93 0.68
C VAL A 36 10.18 5.13 1.56
N PHE A 37 9.22 6.03 1.76
CA PHE A 37 9.46 7.28 2.48
C PHE A 37 9.38 7.14 4.01
N VAL A 38 8.64 6.16 4.53
CA VAL A 38 8.46 5.94 5.97
C VAL A 38 8.76 4.48 6.35
N GLY A 39 8.27 3.52 5.57
CA GLY A 39 8.38 2.08 5.85
C GLY A 39 9.82 1.59 6.03
N ILE A 40 10.75 1.99 5.16
CA ILE A 40 12.18 1.63 5.30
C ILE A 40 12.75 2.05 6.66
N GLY A 41 12.34 3.21 7.19
CA GLY A 41 12.72 3.65 8.54
C GLY A 41 12.11 2.76 9.63
N ILE A 42 10.83 2.37 9.51
CA ILE A 42 10.17 1.44 10.44
C ILE A 42 10.89 0.09 10.47
N ALA A 43 11.26 -0.45 9.31
CA ALA A 43 12.03 -1.68 9.23
C ALA A 43 13.43 -1.55 9.86
N ALA A 44 14.09 -0.41 9.67
CA ALA A 44 15.40 -0.13 10.27
C ALA A 44 15.35 0.07 11.79
N ASP A 45 14.25 0.60 12.34
CA ASP A 45 14.07 0.68 13.80
C ASP A 45 13.94 -0.72 14.43
N VAL A 46 13.20 -1.62 13.78
CA VAL A 46 12.97 -2.98 14.28
C VAL A 46 14.20 -3.88 14.07
N ALA A 47 14.71 -3.97 12.84
CA ALA A 47 15.70 -4.97 12.42
C ALA A 47 17.10 -4.39 12.10
N ALA A 48 17.35 -3.11 12.39
CA ALA A 48 18.62 -2.45 12.07
C ALA A 48 19.03 -2.64 10.60
N ALA A 49 20.23 -3.17 10.33
CA ALA A 49 20.73 -3.42 8.98
C ALA A 49 19.94 -4.52 8.23
N ASP A 50 19.35 -5.48 8.95
CA ASP A 50 18.56 -6.58 8.38
C ASP A 50 17.23 -6.11 7.76
N ALA A 51 16.87 -4.82 7.90
CA ALA A 51 15.80 -4.19 7.14
C ALA A 51 15.92 -4.42 5.61
N VAL A 52 17.16 -4.54 5.09
CA VAL A 52 17.44 -4.86 3.68
C VAL A 52 16.95 -6.27 3.30
N TRP A 53 17.16 -7.25 4.17
CA TRP A 53 16.67 -8.62 3.99
C TRP A 53 15.16 -8.70 4.21
N ALA A 54 14.65 -8.02 5.24
CA ALA A 54 13.24 -7.93 5.56
C ALA A 54 12.40 -7.46 4.36
N LEU A 55 12.87 -6.39 3.72
CA LEU A 55 12.30 -5.81 2.51
C LEU A 55 12.31 -6.79 1.32
N THR A 56 13.38 -7.56 1.16
CA THR A 56 13.49 -8.56 0.10
C THR A 56 12.54 -9.74 0.32
N PHE A 57 12.41 -10.24 1.55
CA PHE A 57 11.42 -11.27 1.87
C PHE A 57 9.98 -10.77 1.70
N ALA A 58 9.67 -9.53 2.08
CA ALA A 58 8.36 -8.93 1.84
C ALA A 58 8.01 -8.83 0.35
N ALA A 59 8.98 -8.54 -0.52
CA ALA A 59 8.78 -8.58 -1.97
C ALA A 59 8.47 -10.01 -2.49
N VAL A 60 9.13 -11.03 -1.95
CA VAL A 60 8.83 -12.45 -2.28
C VAL A 60 7.41 -12.84 -1.85
N VAL A 61 6.97 -12.41 -0.66
CA VAL A 61 5.58 -12.61 -0.19
C VAL A 61 4.59 -11.92 -1.14
N ALA A 62 4.85 -10.66 -1.52
CA ALA A 62 4.00 -9.93 -2.46
C ALA A 62 3.91 -10.60 -3.85
N LEU A 63 5.02 -11.18 -4.34
CA LEU A 63 5.02 -11.98 -5.59
C LEU A 63 4.16 -13.25 -5.46
N GLY A 64 4.21 -13.94 -4.31
CA GLY A 64 3.34 -15.08 -4.00
C GLY A 64 1.86 -14.69 -3.99
N ASN A 65 1.53 -13.60 -3.29
CA ASN A 65 0.18 -13.06 -3.20
C ASN A 65 -0.36 -12.59 -4.57
N GLY A 66 0.52 -12.16 -5.48
CA GLY A 66 0.18 -11.87 -6.88
C GLY A 66 -0.48 -13.04 -7.61
N TRP A 67 -0.17 -14.30 -7.26
CA TRP A 67 -0.81 -15.47 -7.89
C TRP A 67 -2.27 -15.66 -7.47
N VAL A 68 -2.59 -15.46 -6.19
CA VAL A 68 -3.96 -15.58 -5.71
C VAL A 68 -4.82 -14.38 -6.12
N GLU A 69 -4.22 -13.20 -6.24
CA GLU A 69 -4.87 -12.02 -6.80
C GLU A 69 -5.34 -12.28 -8.24
N VAL A 70 -4.45 -12.74 -9.12
CA VAL A 70 -4.82 -13.03 -10.52
C VAL A 70 -5.82 -14.19 -10.62
N ALA A 71 -5.80 -15.15 -9.71
CA ALA A 71 -6.78 -16.24 -9.67
C ALA A 71 -8.21 -15.76 -9.33
N ASN A 72 -8.36 -14.64 -8.60
CA ASN A 72 -9.66 -14.10 -8.17
C ASN A 72 -10.21 -12.98 -9.07
N VAL A 73 -9.52 -12.64 -10.17
CA VAL A 73 -9.98 -11.66 -11.19
C VAL A 73 -11.29 -12.08 -11.85
N THR A 74 -11.43 -13.37 -12.14
CA THR A 74 -12.67 -14.00 -12.61
C THR A 74 -13.07 -15.02 -11.54
N PRO A 75 -13.78 -14.59 -10.48
CA PRO A 75 -14.27 -15.53 -9.50
C PRO A 75 -15.23 -16.50 -10.21
N PRO A 76 -15.05 -17.83 -10.10
CA PRO A 76 -16.13 -18.75 -10.43
C PRO A 76 -17.31 -18.47 -9.49
N GLU A 77 -18.50 -18.99 -9.79
CA GLU A 77 -19.64 -18.93 -8.87
C GLU A 77 -19.24 -19.55 -7.53
N ILE A 78 -19.00 -18.70 -6.53
CA ILE A 78 -18.60 -19.13 -5.20
C ILE A 78 -19.88 -19.49 -4.45
N PRO A 79 -20.01 -20.72 -3.93
CA PRO A 79 -21.25 -21.17 -3.32
C PRO A 79 -21.60 -20.32 -2.09
N SER A 80 -22.90 -20.08 -1.89
CA SER A 80 -23.45 -19.11 -0.91
C SER A 80 -22.82 -19.19 0.50
N HIS A 81 -22.53 -20.40 0.97
CA HIS A 81 -21.90 -20.69 2.27
C HIS A 81 -20.46 -20.13 2.43
N GLN A 82 -19.84 -19.60 1.37
CA GLN A 82 -18.50 -18.97 1.41
C GLN A 82 -18.55 -17.44 1.22
N THR A 83 -19.73 -16.83 1.11
CA THR A 83 -19.86 -15.36 0.97
C THR A 83 -19.29 -14.60 2.17
N TRP A 84 -19.32 -15.17 3.37
CA TRP A 84 -18.70 -14.57 4.56
C TRP A 84 -17.18 -14.46 4.42
N LEU A 85 -16.53 -15.39 3.71
CA LEU A 85 -15.08 -15.40 3.50
C LEU A 85 -14.67 -14.31 2.50
N GLN A 86 -15.48 -14.11 1.44
CA GLN A 86 -15.33 -12.99 0.52
C GLN A 86 -15.53 -11.65 1.25
N PHE A 87 -16.60 -11.52 2.05
CA PHE A 87 -16.87 -10.32 2.81
C PHE A 87 -15.73 -10.00 3.78
N ALA A 88 -15.29 -10.98 4.59
CA ALA A 88 -14.16 -10.82 5.50
C ALA A 88 -12.89 -10.36 4.75
N ALA A 89 -12.56 -11.00 3.61
CA ALA A 89 -11.40 -10.60 2.80
C ALA A 89 -11.53 -9.16 2.26
N GLN A 90 -12.72 -8.74 1.83
CA GLN A 90 -12.97 -7.37 1.37
C GLN A 90 -12.91 -6.36 2.53
N SER A 91 -13.45 -6.69 3.70
CA SER A 91 -13.39 -5.86 4.91
C SER A 91 -11.95 -5.68 5.40
N THR A 92 -11.15 -6.75 5.44
CA THR A 92 -9.73 -6.66 5.83
C THR A 92 -8.94 -5.81 4.84
N LEU A 93 -9.23 -5.91 3.54
CA LEU A 93 -8.54 -5.11 2.52
C LEU A 93 -8.99 -3.64 2.53
N PHE A 94 -10.25 -3.37 2.91
CA PHE A 94 -10.74 -2.02 3.15
C PHE A 94 -10.03 -1.39 4.36
N LEU A 95 -9.94 -2.11 5.48
CA LEU A 95 -9.21 -1.69 6.69
C LEU A 95 -7.74 -1.42 6.38
N ALA A 96 -7.05 -2.34 5.68
CA ALA A 96 -5.65 -2.19 5.29
C ALA A 96 -5.39 -0.91 4.48
N LYS A 97 -6.26 -0.61 3.49
CA LYS A 97 -6.14 0.60 2.67
C LYS A 97 -6.46 1.88 3.42
N LEU A 98 -7.41 1.85 4.36
CA LEU A 98 -7.69 2.99 5.25
C LEU A 98 -6.46 3.31 6.11
N THR A 99 -5.88 2.31 6.76
CA THR A 99 -4.70 2.49 7.63
C THR A 99 -3.46 2.92 6.82
N SER A 100 -3.22 2.34 5.63
CA SER A 100 -2.19 2.86 4.71
C SER A 100 -2.42 4.30 4.28
N GLY A 101 -3.67 4.70 4.03
CA GLY A 101 -4.03 6.08 3.67
C GLY A 101 -3.81 7.08 4.80
N ALA A 102 -4.12 6.70 6.04
CA ALA A 102 -3.86 7.50 7.24
C ALA A 102 -2.35 7.62 7.52
N ALA A 103 -1.59 6.52 7.43
CA ALA A 103 -0.13 6.56 7.52
C ALA A 103 0.49 7.45 6.42
N ALA A 104 -0.08 7.47 5.21
CA ALA A 104 0.35 8.38 4.14
C ALA A 104 0.08 9.85 4.48
N ALA A 105 -1.05 10.17 5.12
CA ALA A 105 -1.34 11.54 5.54
C ALA A 105 -0.38 12.02 6.65
N LEU A 106 -0.07 11.15 7.63
CA LEU A 106 0.97 11.42 8.63
C LEU A 106 2.36 11.57 8.00
N GLY A 107 2.70 10.74 7.00
CA GLY A 107 3.94 10.87 6.24
C GLY A 107 4.05 12.19 5.48
N VAL A 108 2.98 12.64 4.80
CA VAL A 108 2.94 13.97 4.18
C VAL A 108 3.18 15.07 5.23
N ALA A 109 2.50 14.99 6.38
CA ALA A 109 2.67 15.95 7.46
C ALA A 109 4.09 15.97 8.03
N GLY A 110 4.67 14.81 8.35
CA GLY A 110 6.03 14.68 8.89
C GLY A 110 7.10 15.21 7.95
N TYR A 111 6.98 14.94 6.64
CA TYR A 111 7.88 15.50 5.64
C TYR A 111 7.72 17.02 5.48
N LEU A 112 6.49 17.57 5.49
CA LEU A 112 6.29 19.02 5.46
C LEU A 112 6.88 19.70 6.70
N LEU A 113 6.66 19.14 7.90
CA LEU A 113 7.21 19.65 9.16
C LEU A 113 8.75 19.60 9.15
N SER A 114 9.33 18.43 8.84
CA SER A 114 10.79 18.20 8.85
C SER A 114 11.54 18.92 7.74
N GLY A 115 10.90 19.09 6.58
CA GLY A 115 11.52 19.62 5.37
C GLY A 115 11.35 21.12 5.16
N LEU A 116 10.26 21.73 5.68
CA LEU A 116 9.93 23.13 5.43
C LEU A 116 9.97 24.06 6.66
N TYR A 117 9.70 23.61 7.90
CA TYR A 117 9.44 24.55 9.01
C TYR A 117 9.93 24.19 10.43
N HIS A 118 10.23 22.92 10.74
CA HIS A 118 10.52 22.43 12.10
C HIS A 118 9.50 22.75 13.26
N PRO A 119 8.16 22.78 13.07
CA PRO A 119 7.21 23.04 14.16
C PRO A 119 7.14 21.90 15.19
N ALA A 120 6.56 22.17 16.36
CA ALA A 120 6.34 21.18 17.40
C ALA A 120 5.46 19.99 16.95
N PRO A 121 5.63 18.77 17.51
CA PRO A 121 4.92 17.55 17.10
C PRO A 121 3.39 17.65 17.08
N ILE A 122 2.82 18.57 17.87
CA ILE A 122 1.38 18.87 17.93
C ILE A 122 0.75 19.22 16.56
N TRP A 123 1.55 19.67 15.59
CA TRP A 123 1.06 20.00 14.24
C TRP A 123 0.94 18.81 13.28
N LEU A 124 1.43 17.61 13.66
CA LEU A 124 1.42 16.42 12.79
C LEU A 124 -0.01 16.00 12.40
N VAL A 125 -0.89 15.78 13.38
CA VAL A 125 -2.28 15.37 13.14
C VAL A 125 -3.11 16.48 12.46
N PRO A 126 -3.06 17.77 12.88
CA PRO A 126 -3.72 18.86 12.16
C PRO A 126 -3.34 18.98 10.67
N ILE A 127 -2.06 18.83 10.32
CA ILE A 127 -1.64 18.88 8.91
C ILE A 127 -2.12 17.64 8.16
N ALA A 128 -2.04 16.45 8.75
CA ALA A 128 -2.56 15.22 8.15
C ALA A 128 -4.07 15.29 7.87
N LEU A 129 -4.86 15.87 8.81
CA LEU A 129 -6.28 16.15 8.62
C LEU A 129 -6.53 17.12 7.45
N LEU A 130 -5.77 18.22 7.37
CA LEU A 130 -5.88 19.18 6.27
C LEU A 130 -5.53 18.55 4.92
N VAL A 131 -4.56 17.63 4.87
CA VAL A 131 -4.22 16.84 3.68
C VAL A 131 -5.38 15.95 3.27
N ILE A 132 -5.95 15.15 4.18
CA ILE A 132 -7.11 14.29 3.89
C ILE A 132 -8.28 15.13 3.36
N VAL A 133 -8.70 16.16 4.09
CA VAL A 133 -9.84 17.02 3.70
C VAL A 133 -9.58 17.72 2.36
N GLY A 134 -8.37 18.20 2.11
CA GLY A 134 -7.98 18.83 0.85
C GLY A 134 -8.04 17.87 -0.35
N LEU A 135 -7.52 16.65 -0.19
CA LEU A 135 -7.51 15.63 -1.24
C LEU A 135 -8.92 15.01 -1.45
N THR A 136 -9.74 14.90 -0.40
CA THR A 136 -11.16 14.55 -0.51
C THR A 136 -11.94 15.61 -1.28
N ARG A 137 -11.81 16.90 -0.95
CA ARG A 137 -12.43 18.01 -1.71
C ARG A 137 -11.98 18.04 -3.17
N LEU A 138 -10.73 17.68 -3.46
CA LEU A 138 -10.23 17.57 -4.83
C LEU A 138 -10.87 16.38 -5.58
N SER A 139 -11.05 15.25 -4.90
CA SER A 139 -11.67 14.04 -5.44
C SER A 139 -13.17 14.22 -5.72
N TRP A 140 -13.88 14.97 -4.85
CA TRP A 140 -15.31 15.29 -5.01
C TRP A 140 -15.62 16.02 -6.32
N ARG A 141 -14.67 16.78 -6.88
CA ARG A 141 -14.88 17.54 -8.13
C ARG A 141 -15.08 16.68 -9.39
N GLY A 142 -15.02 15.34 -9.29
CA GLY A 142 -15.32 14.41 -10.39
C GLY A 142 -14.37 14.45 -11.59
N ARG A 143 -13.31 15.27 -11.54
CA ARG A 143 -12.35 15.42 -12.64
C ARG A 143 -11.34 14.27 -12.63
N SER A 144 -10.95 13.80 -13.82
CA SER A 144 -9.90 12.79 -13.93
C SER A 144 -8.56 13.27 -13.37
N LEU A 145 -8.16 12.70 -12.23
CA LEU A 145 -6.90 13.00 -11.54
C LEU A 145 -5.68 12.31 -12.21
N ALA A 146 -5.86 11.64 -13.34
CA ALA A 146 -4.81 10.88 -14.03
C ALA A 146 -3.62 11.74 -14.51
N ARG A 147 -3.77 13.05 -14.69
CA ARG A 147 -2.63 13.96 -14.93
C ARG A 147 -1.85 14.21 -13.64
N LEU A 148 -2.54 14.53 -12.55
CA LEU A 148 -1.93 14.82 -11.24
C LEU A 148 -1.21 13.60 -10.66
N ARG A 149 -1.82 12.41 -10.74
CA ARG A 149 -1.20 11.13 -10.35
C ARG A 149 0.08 10.82 -11.14
N ARG A 150 0.14 11.18 -12.44
CA ARG A 150 1.38 11.02 -13.23
C ARG A 150 2.46 12.01 -12.81
N VAL A 151 2.11 13.28 -12.60
CA VAL A 151 3.07 14.31 -12.16
C VAL A 151 3.65 13.96 -10.79
N THR A 152 2.83 13.52 -9.84
CA THR A 152 3.27 13.15 -8.50
C THR A 152 4.26 11.98 -8.50
N VAL A 153 4.00 10.93 -9.29
CA VAL A 153 4.94 9.80 -9.46
C VAL A 153 6.26 10.22 -10.11
N MET A 154 6.23 11.13 -11.09
CA MET A 154 7.46 11.64 -11.72
C MET A 154 8.31 12.44 -10.73
N ILE A 155 7.69 13.31 -9.93
CA ILE A 155 8.38 14.08 -8.87
C ILE A 155 8.99 13.13 -7.84
N ALA A 156 8.24 12.12 -7.39
CA ALA A 156 8.73 11.09 -6.48
C ALA A 156 9.94 10.33 -7.05
N ALA A 157 9.84 9.85 -8.29
CA ALA A 157 10.92 9.14 -8.96
C ALA A 157 12.20 9.99 -9.08
N VAL A 158 12.08 11.25 -9.51
CA VAL A 158 13.22 12.19 -9.58
C VAL A 158 13.85 12.41 -8.21
N SER A 159 13.04 12.57 -7.15
CA SER A 159 13.56 12.77 -5.80
C SER A 159 14.34 11.56 -5.25
N LEU A 160 13.83 10.35 -5.49
CA LEU A 160 14.45 9.10 -5.03
C LEU A 160 15.71 8.78 -5.83
N LEU A 161 15.69 8.98 -7.15
CA LEU A 161 16.89 8.84 -7.99
C LEU A 161 17.96 9.88 -7.64
N GLY A 162 17.57 11.11 -7.28
CA GLY A 162 18.47 12.13 -6.77
C GLY A 162 19.13 11.73 -5.45
N LEU A 163 18.35 11.21 -4.50
CA LEU A 163 18.87 10.69 -3.22
C LEU A 163 19.80 9.50 -3.43
N ILE A 164 19.44 8.54 -4.31
CA ILE A 164 20.27 7.37 -4.62
C ILE A 164 21.60 7.81 -5.26
N GLY A 165 21.55 8.65 -6.31
CA GLY A 165 22.75 9.12 -7.00
C GLY A 165 23.70 9.88 -6.08
N ALA A 166 23.17 10.83 -5.29
CA ALA A 166 23.93 11.56 -4.30
C ALA A 166 24.52 10.66 -3.21
N GLY A 167 23.74 9.69 -2.72
CA GLY A 167 24.16 8.77 -1.68
C GLY A 167 25.29 7.85 -2.13
N LEU A 168 25.18 7.28 -3.33
CA LEU A 168 26.23 6.46 -3.94
C LEU A 168 27.54 7.25 -4.15
N LEU A 169 27.45 8.54 -4.54
CA LEU A 169 28.61 9.42 -4.66
C LEU A 169 29.29 9.68 -3.30
N LYS A 170 28.53 9.85 -2.21
CA LYS A 170 29.08 9.97 -0.86
C LYS A 170 29.73 8.66 -0.40
N ILE A 171 29.06 7.52 -0.63
CA ILE A 171 29.57 6.19 -0.28
C ILE A 171 30.90 5.92 -1.00
N SER A 172 31.01 6.23 -2.30
CA SER A 172 32.27 6.03 -3.05
C SER A 172 33.43 6.93 -2.61
N GLN A 173 33.15 8.01 -1.86
CA GLN A 173 34.16 8.90 -1.26
C GLN A 173 34.51 8.51 0.19
N THR A 174 33.72 7.62 0.81
CA THR A 174 33.89 7.21 2.21
C THR A 174 34.91 6.07 2.30
N SER A 175 35.77 6.07 3.32
CA SER A 175 36.78 5.02 3.49
C SER A 175 36.14 3.68 3.87
N SER A 176 36.76 2.57 3.43
CA SER A 176 36.21 1.22 3.67
C SER A 176 36.16 0.83 5.16
N ALA A 177 36.93 1.49 6.02
CA ALA A 177 36.93 1.23 7.47
C ALA A 177 35.67 1.80 8.17
N GLU A 178 35.21 3.00 7.82
CA GLU A 178 33.99 3.59 8.39
C GLU A 178 32.72 2.85 7.94
N ALA A 179 32.69 2.38 6.68
CA ALA A 179 31.57 1.61 6.14
C ALA A 179 31.33 0.29 6.90
N VAL A 180 32.40 -0.34 7.41
CA VAL A 180 32.31 -1.56 8.24
C VAL A 180 31.79 -1.25 9.64
N LEU A 181 32.18 -0.12 10.25
CA LEU A 181 31.70 0.28 11.58
C LEU A 181 30.21 0.65 11.58
N LEU A 182 29.70 1.30 10.53
CA LEU A 182 28.27 1.59 10.37
C LEU A 182 27.41 0.32 10.18
N ALA A 183 28.01 -0.79 9.76
CA ALA A 183 27.34 -2.09 9.63
C ALA A 183 27.37 -2.92 10.93
N GLN A 184 28.14 -2.53 11.95
CA GLN A 184 28.41 -3.35 13.14
C GLN A 184 27.54 -3.06 14.36
N SER A 185 26.67 -2.03 14.35
CA SER A 185 25.73 -1.77 15.45
C SER A 185 24.53 -2.74 15.41
N ASN A 186 24.80 -4.03 15.62
CA ASN A 186 23.90 -5.13 15.28
C ASN A 186 23.13 -5.72 16.48
N ASP A 187 23.08 -5.03 17.62
CA ASP A 187 22.46 -5.52 18.88
C ASP A 187 20.96 -5.86 18.78
N LYS A 188 20.27 -5.39 17.72
CA LYS A 188 18.86 -5.73 17.41
C LYS A 188 18.70 -6.87 16.39
N ALA A 189 19.77 -7.30 15.71
CA ALA A 189 19.71 -8.27 14.62
C ALA A 189 19.41 -9.69 15.12
N THR A 190 18.12 -10.00 15.20
CA THR A 190 17.60 -11.30 15.59
C THR A 190 16.66 -11.84 14.51
N PRO A 191 16.53 -13.17 14.34
CA PRO A 191 15.54 -13.74 13.43
C PRO A 191 14.11 -13.26 13.69
N ILE A 192 13.79 -12.95 14.96
CA ILE A 192 12.51 -12.37 15.40
C ILE A 192 12.33 -10.95 14.82
N ALA A 193 13.31 -10.07 15.00
CA ALA A 193 13.28 -8.71 14.47
C ALA A 193 13.20 -8.70 12.94
N LEU A 194 13.94 -9.59 12.27
CA LEU A 194 13.87 -9.78 10.82
C LEU A 194 12.46 -10.19 10.36
N LEU A 195 11.83 -11.16 11.02
CA LEU A 195 10.45 -11.57 10.70
C LEU A 195 9.44 -10.45 10.97
N GLN A 196 9.57 -9.73 12.09
CA GLN A 196 8.73 -8.56 12.41
C GLN A 196 8.89 -7.45 11.35
N ALA A 197 10.11 -7.12 10.95
CA ALA A 197 10.36 -6.15 9.88
C ALA A 197 9.85 -6.64 8.51
N THR A 198 9.97 -7.94 8.19
CA THR A 198 9.38 -8.53 6.97
C THR A 198 7.87 -8.34 6.97
N THR A 199 7.23 -8.67 8.09
CA THR A 199 5.78 -8.47 8.30
C THR A 199 5.38 -7.02 8.04
N LEU A 200 6.06 -6.05 8.67
CA LEU A 200 5.79 -4.62 8.47
C LEU A 200 6.06 -4.16 7.03
N MET A 201 7.03 -4.75 6.32
CA MET A 201 7.33 -4.42 4.93
C MET A 201 6.36 -5.03 3.91
N THR A 202 5.49 -5.97 4.29
CA THR A 202 4.45 -6.46 3.36
C THR A 202 3.49 -5.35 2.91
N ALA A 203 3.15 -4.42 3.80
CA ALA A 203 2.37 -3.23 3.46
C ALA A 203 3.08 -2.27 2.47
N ALA A 204 4.42 -2.29 2.41
CA ALA A 204 5.19 -1.45 1.49
C ALA A 204 5.05 -1.87 0.02
N TYR A 205 4.68 -3.13 -0.23
CA TYR A 205 4.47 -3.73 -1.55
C TYR A 205 3.00 -3.92 -1.94
N ALA A 206 2.07 -3.56 -1.05
CA ALA A 206 0.65 -3.58 -1.33
C ALA A 206 0.25 -2.49 -2.34
N GLY A 207 -0.95 -2.61 -2.90
CA GLY A 207 -1.53 -1.67 -3.86
C GLY A 207 -1.74 -2.27 -5.25
N PHE A 208 -1.22 -3.45 -5.57
CA PHE A 208 -1.47 -4.11 -6.86
C PHE A 208 -2.89 -4.72 -6.98
N GLU A 209 -3.51 -5.07 -5.85
CA GLU A 209 -4.90 -5.56 -5.70
C GLU A 209 -5.99 -4.47 -5.85
N SER A 210 -5.59 -3.33 -6.41
CA SER A 210 -6.40 -2.12 -6.58
C SER A 210 -6.99 -1.96 -7.98
N LEU A 211 -6.52 -2.76 -8.93
CA LEU A 211 -6.70 -2.49 -10.35
C LEU A 211 -7.26 -3.73 -11.02
N ALA A 212 -8.56 -3.68 -11.33
CA ALA A 212 -9.18 -4.58 -12.27
C ALA A 212 -8.33 -4.62 -13.56
N PRO A 213 -8.04 -5.81 -14.12
CA PRO A 213 -7.34 -5.88 -15.38
C PRO A 213 -8.16 -5.20 -16.48
N GLN A 214 -7.47 -4.52 -17.40
CA GLN A 214 -8.16 -3.91 -18.53
C GLN A 214 -8.82 -5.01 -19.39
N PRO A 215 -9.99 -4.77 -20.00
CA PRO A 215 -10.78 -5.78 -20.73
C PRO A 215 -10.09 -6.36 -21.98
N ASN A 216 -8.85 -5.95 -22.27
CA ASN A 216 -8.02 -6.46 -23.36
C ASN A 216 -6.86 -7.35 -22.89
N PHE A 217 -6.73 -7.66 -21.59
CA PHE A 217 -5.71 -8.59 -21.10
C PHE A 217 -6.07 -10.01 -21.54
N ARG A 218 -5.21 -10.62 -22.37
CA ARG A 218 -5.53 -11.88 -23.06
C ARG A 218 -5.20 -13.13 -22.25
N SER A 219 -4.51 -13.00 -21.12
CA SER A 219 -4.20 -14.13 -20.24
C SER A 219 -3.81 -13.70 -18.84
N ALA A 220 -4.03 -14.60 -17.87
CA ALA A 220 -3.50 -14.49 -16.51
C ALA A 220 -1.97 -14.29 -16.48
N ARG A 221 -1.23 -14.91 -17.41
CA ARG A 221 0.24 -14.77 -17.50
C ARG A 221 0.66 -13.32 -17.73
N GLN A 222 -0.01 -12.59 -18.63
CA GLN A 222 0.29 -11.17 -18.88
C GLN A 222 0.06 -10.30 -17.64
N LEU A 223 -0.97 -10.62 -16.83
CA LEU A 223 -1.25 -9.90 -15.59
C LEU A 223 -0.22 -10.21 -14.50
N LEU A 224 0.16 -11.49 -14.35
CA LEU A 224 1.25 -11.91 -13.46
C LEU A 224 2.58 -11.24 -13.84
N SER A 225 2.93 -11.16 -15.12
CA SER A 225 4.13 -10.44 -15.58
C SER A 225 4.06 -8.94 -15.28
N ALA A 226 2.89 -8.31 -15.37
CA ALA A 226 2.72 -6.89 -15.04
C ALA A 226 2.84 -6.62 -13.53
N ILE A 227 2.30 -7.51 -12.70
CA ILE A 227 2.44 -7.47 -11.23
C ILE A 227 3.90 -7.71 -10.83
N GLY A 228 4.52 -8.78 -11.34
CA GLY A 228 5.90 -9.15 -11.03
C GLY A 228 6.91 -8.07 -11.44
N LEU A 229 6.73 -7.45 -12.62
CA LEU A 229 7.58 -6.34 -13.05
C LEU A 229 7.37 -5.08 -12.18
N ALA A 230 6.14 -4.77 -11.76
CA ALA A 230 5.88 -3.63 -10.88
C ALA A 230 6.49 -3.84 -9.48
N ILE A 231 6.35 -5.04 -8.90
CA ILE A 231 6.97 -5.40 -7.61
C ILE A 231 8.50 -5.41 -7.74
N GLY A 232 9.05 -5.99 -8.80
CA GLY A 232 10.50 -6.01 -9.04
C GLY A 232 11.10 -4.60 -9.17
N LEU A 233 10.46 -3.70 -9.93
CA LEU A 233 10.89 -2.29 -10.04
C LEU A 233 10.80 -1.55 -8.71
N ALA A 234 9.74 -1.75 -7.94
CA ALA A 234 9.61 -1.18 -6.60
C ALA A 234 10.68 -1.72 -5.65
N TRP A 235 10.92 -3.04 -5.66
CA TRP A 235 11.95 -3.69 -4.84
C TRP A 235 13.35 -3.17 -5.16
N SER A 236 13.75 -3.08 -6.42
CA SER A 236 15.06 -2.52 -6.79
C SER A 236 15.24 -1.07 -6.32
N LEU A 237 14.19 -0.25 -6.41
CA LEU A 237 14.23 1.13 -5.92
C LEU A 237 14.33 1.20 -4.39
N TYR A 238 13.52 0.40 -3.70
CA TYR A 238 13.47 0.36 -2.24
C TYR A 238 14.78 -0.18 -1.66
N LEU A 239 15.35 -1.21 -2.27
CA LEU A 239 16.64 -1.79 -1.94
C LEU A 239 17.76 -0.74 -2.06
N ALA A 240 17.79 0.01 -3.17
CA ALA A 240 18.76 1.08 -3.36
C ALA A 240 18.62 2.20 -2.30
N VAL A 241 17.39 2.60 -1.96
CA VAL A 241 17.12 3.60 -0.91
C VAL A 241 17.52 3.09 0.47
N ALA A 242 17.22 1.83 0.80
CA ALA A 242 17.58 1.22 2.08
C ALA A 242 19.11 1.11 2.25
N ILE A 243 19.81 0.60 1.24
CA ILE A 243 21.28 0.51 1.23
C ILE A 243 21.91 1.91 1.38
N VAL A 244 21.46 2.87 0.57
CA VAL A 244 21.97 4.25 0.64
C VAL A 244 21.70 4.88 1.99
N GLY A 245 20.49 4.75 2.54
CA GLY A 245 20.16 5.32 3.84
C GLY A 245 21.01 4.70 4.97
N ILE A 246 21.07 3.37 5.04
CA ILE A 246 21.82 2.67 6.09
C ILE A 246 23.32 2.99 6.01
N GLN A 247 23.92 3.02 4.83
CA GLN A 247 25.35 3.33 4.68
C GLN A 247 25.69 4.82 4.87
N THR A 248 24.72 5.74 4.78
CA THR A 248 25.01 7.20 4.89
C THR A 248 24.72 7.80 6.26
N VAL A 249 23.79 7.22 7.04
CA VAL A 249 23.44 7.69 8.41
C VAL A 249 23.32 6.58 9.45
N GLY A 250 23.42 5.30 9.07
CA GLY A 250 23.21 4.17 9.97
C GLY A 250 21.73 3.83 10.19
N ALA A 251 21.45 2.56 10.48
CA ALA A 251 20.08 2.08 10.68
C ALA A 251 19.41 2.72 11.91
N GLY A 252 20.15 2.99 12.99
CA GLY A 252 19.62 3.61 14.21
C GLY A 252 19.12 5.05 14.01
N VAL A 253 19.77 5.84 13.14
CA VAL A 253 19.30 7.20 12.79
C VAL A 253 18.08 7.11 11.88
N LEU A 254 18.08 6.20 10.90
CA LEU A 254 16.90 5.94 10.05
C LEU A 254 15.66 5.55 10.88
N GLY A 255 15.83 4.65 11.85
CA GLY A 255 14.75 4.17 12.71
C GLY A 255 14.19 5.27 13.61
N SER A 256 15.04 5.88 14.43
CA SER A 256 14.64 6.94 15.37
C SER A 256 14.08 8.19 14.69
N SER A 257 14.41 8.44 13.41
CA SER A 257 13.79 9.52 12.62
C SER A 257 12.29 9.31 12.33
N VAL A 258 11.79 8.07 12.37
CA VAL A 258 10.36 7.80 12.17
C VAL A 258 9.56 8.28 13.37
N THR A 259 9.96 7.89 14.59
CA THR A 259 9.28 8.30 15.84
C THR A 259 9.50 9.78 16.14
N ALA A 260 10.67 10.34 15.81
CA ALA A 260 10.95 11.76 16.02
C ALA A 260 10.22 12.70 15.04
N SER A 261 10.08 12.33 13.76
CA SER A 261 9.59 13.28 12.75
C SER A 261 8.86 12.69 11.52
N VAL A 262 8.67 11.37 11.46
CA VAL A 262 8.02 10.64 10.34
C VAL A 262 8.66 10.95 8.96
N ALA A 263 9.94 11.31 8.94
CA ALA A 263 10.64 11.73 7.72
C ALA A 263 12.10 11.20 7.61
N PRO A 264 12.33 9.88 7.67
CA PRO A 264 13.67 9.30 7.75
C PRO A 264 14.60 9.70 6.59
N LEU A 265 14.09 9.82 5.36
CA LEU A 265 14.93 10.24 4.23
C LEU A 265 15.33 11.73 4.26
N VAL A 266 14.70 12.57 5.09
CA VAL A 266 15.19 13.94 5.33
C VAL A 266 16.53 13.91 6.07
N MET A 267 16.72 13.00 7.02
CA MET A 267 17.99 12.88 7.76
C MET A 267 19.10 12.31 6.88
N VAL A 268 18.80 11.30 6.05
CA VAL A 268 19.69 10.85 4.96
C VAL A 268 20.14 12.03 4.12
N MET A 269 19.18 12.83 3.64
CA MET A 269 19.44 13.93 2.72
C MET A 269 20.20 15.11 3.36
N ARG A 270 19.94 15.42 4.63
CA ARG A 270 20.74 16.38 5.43
C ARG A 270 22.20 15.92 5.53
N SER A 271 22.45 14.63 5.72
CA SER A 271 23.81 14.07 5.81
C SER A 271 24.62 14.17 4.51
N LEU A 272 23.97 14.38 3.35
CA LEU A 272 24.66 14.53 2.06
C LEU A 272 25.06 15.99 1.78
N ALA A 273 24.67 16.94 2.65
CA ALA A 273 24.98 18.37 2.56
C ALA A 273 24.64 19.05 1.21
N LEU A 274 23.76 18.46 0.39
CA LEU A 274 23.42 18.99 -0.93
C LEU A 274 22.50 20.21 -0.85
N PRO A 275 22.85 21.34 -1.50
CA PRO A 275 21.97 22.51 -1.60
C PRO A 275 20.61 22.13 -2.19
N GLY A 276 19.54 22.41 -1.46
CA GLY A 276 18.17 22.13 -1.88
C GLY A 276 17.74 20.65 -1.83
N GLY A 277 18.63 19.70 -1.48
CA GLY A 277 18.29 18.27 -1.43
C GLY A 277 17.10 17.98 -0.51
N VAL A 278 17.05 18.60 0.67
CA VAL A 278 15.95 18.46 1.64
C VAL A 278 14.60 18.87 1.04
N TYR A 279 14.56 19.95 0.25
CA TYR A 279 13.34 20.37 -0.45
C TYR A 279 12.94 19.37 -1.55
N LEU A 280 13.92 18.82 -2.29
CA LEU A 280 13.68 17.83 -3.34
C LEU A 280 13.07 16.53 -2.77
N ILE A 281 13.66 15.96 -1.71
CA ILE A 281 13.12 14.74 -1.09
C ILE A 281 11.77 14.97 -0.40
N THR A 282 11.56 16.17 0.17
CA THR A 282 10.27 16.56 0.78
C THR A 282 9.18 16.69 -0.27
N LEU A 283 9.45 17.39 -1.38
CA LEU A 283 8.52 17.52 -2.49
C LEU A 283 8.21 16.14 -3.10
N GLY A 284 9.22 15.27 -3.19
CA GLY A 284 9.11 13.85 -3.55
C GLY A 284 8.13 13.06 -2.69
N ALA A 285 8.35 13.07 -1.38
CA ALA A 285 7.54 12.37 -0.38
C ALA A 285 6.10 12.85 -0.36
N VAL A 286 5.91 14.18 -0.31
CA VAL A 286 4.60 14.84 -0.32
C VAL A 286 3.84 14.51 -1.60
N ALA A 287 4.52 14.55 -2.75
CA ALA A 287 3.94 14.19 -4.04
C ALA A 287 3.52 12.70 -4.07
N ALA A 288 4.41 11.78 -3.73
CA ALA A 288 4.15 10.34 -3.71
C ALA A 288 2.95 9.99 -2.84
N MET A 289 2.99 10.37 -1.56
CA MET A 289 1.96 10.01 -0.59
C MET A 289 0.62 10.71 -0.87
N SER A 290 0.62 11.96 -1.34
CA SER A 290 -0.62 12.61 -1.82
C SER A 290 -1.18 11.93 -3.08
N GLY A 291 -0.31 11.51 -4.02
CA GLY A 291 -0.70 10.77 -5.21
C GLY A 291 -1.29 9.39 -4.88
N MET A 292 -0.74 8.71 -3.87
CA MET A 292 -1.26 7.47 -3.30
C MET A 292 -2.65 7.68 -2.68
N ILE A 293 -2.83 8.67 -1.79
CA ILE A 293 -4.14 8.99 -1.19
C ILE A 293 -5.18 9.33 -2.26
N LEU A 294 -4.86 10.19 -3.23
CA LEU A 294 -5.73 10.51 -4.36
C LEU A 294 -6.06 9.30 -5.24
N SER A 295 -5.26 8.23 -5.18
CA SER A 295 -5.52 6.97 -5.87
C SER A 295 -6.37 6.00 -5.05
N LEU A 296 -6.21 6.01 -3.72
CA LEU A 296 -6.99 5.20 -2.78
C LEU A 296 -8.41 5.72 -2.58
N LEU A 297 -8.64 7.04 -2.51
CA LEU A 297 -9.95 7.63 -2.21
C LEU A 297 -11.11 7.08 -3.08
N PRO A 298 -11.00 7.02 -4.43
CA PRO A 298 -12.06 6.41 -5.24
C PRO A 298 -12.23 4.90 -5.01
N GLN A 299 -11.13 4.16 -4.84
CA GLN A 299 -11.17 2.70 -4.62
C GLN A 299 -11.84 2.35 -3.29
N LEU A 300 -11.57 3.14 -2.25
CA LEU A 300 -12.19 3.01 -0.94
C LEU A 300 -13.68 3.36 -1.01
N THR A 301 -14.04 4.38 -1.80
CA THR A 301 -15.44 4.78 -2.03
C THR A 301 -16.22 3.65 -2.71
N GLU A 302 -15.73 3.14 -3.85
CA GLU A 302 -16.30 2.01 -4.60
C GLU A 302 -16.39 0.74 -3.74
N ARG A 303 -15.33 0.43 -2.96
CA ARG A 303 -15.32 -0.73 -2.05
C ARG A 303 -16.30 -0.60 -0.89
N LEU A 304 -16.50 0.60 -0.35
CA LEU A 304 -17.50 0.85 0.69
C LEU A 304 -18.92 0.65 0.14
N GLN A 305 -19.18 1.08 -1.10
CA GLN A 305 -20.46 0.83 -1.78
C GLN A 305 -20.71 -0.67 -2.00
N HIS A 306 -19.70 -1.43 -2.43
CA HIS A 306 -19.81 -2.90 -2.54
C HIS A 306 -19.99 -3.60 -1.20
N LEU A 307 -19.28 -3.18 -0.15
CA LEU A 307 -19.46 -3.73 1.20
C LEU A 307 -20.87 -3.44 1.75
N ASN A 308 -21.45 -2.27 1.44
CA ASN A 308 -22.84 -1.95 1.77
C ASN A 308 -23.83 -2.86 1.02
N GLN A 309 -23.66 -3.02 -0.29
CA GLN A 309 -24.47 -3.94 -1.10
C GLN A 309 -24.38 -5.40 -0.61
N ALA A 310 -23.20 -5.84 -0.15
CA ALA A 310 -23.00 -7.19 0.38
C ALA A 310 -23.64 -7.45 1.77
N VAL A 311 -24.23 -6.40 2.37
CA VAL A 311 -25.00 -6.44 3.63
C VAL A 311 -26.50 -6.26 3.38
N SER A 312 -26.91 -5.73 2.23
CA SER A 312 -28.32 -5.60 1.83
C SER A 312 -28.92 -6.92 1.34
N PRO A 313 -30.23 -7.16 1.55
CA PRO A 313 -30.92 -8.35 1.03
C PRO A 313 -31.11 -8.27 -0.49
N PRO A 314 -31.11 -9.40 -1.23
CA PRO A 314 -31.30 -9.38 -2.68
C PRO A 314 -32.74 -9.08 -3.16
N GLU A 315 -33.77 -9.39 -2.36
CA GLU A 315 -35.13 -9.63 -2.89
C GLU A 315 -36.32 -9.04 -2.11
N ALA A 316 -36.12 -8.42 -0.93
CA ALA A 316 -37.23 -8.04 -0.04
C ALA A 316 -38.28 -7.09 -0.68
N TRP A 317 -37.87 -6.19 -1.57
CA TRP A 317 -38.78 -5.38 -2.39
C TRP A 317 -38.25 -5.20 -3.83
N PRO A 318 -38.72 -5.97 -4.83
CA PRO A 318 -38.23 -5.88 -6.22
C PRO A 318 -38.53 -4.54 -6.93
N ASN A 319 -39.26 -3.63 -6.28
CA ASN A 319 -39.54 -2.26 -6.74
C ASN A 319 -38.74 -1.18 -5.98
N GLN A 320 -37.92 -1.54 -4.99
CA GLN A 320 -36.95 -0.65 -4.38
C GLN A 320 -35.56 -1.07 -4.82
N GLU A 321 -34.91 -0.26 -5.67
CA GLU A 321 -33.46 -0.34 -5.85
C GLU A 321 -32.83 -0.19 -4.45
N ALA A 322 -32.14 -1.22 -3.97
CA ALA A 322 -31.48 -1.18 -2.65
C ALA A 322 -30.63 0.10 -2.56
N GLU A 323 -30.90 0.96 -1.57
CA GLU A 323 -30.34 2.32 -1.53
C GLU A 323 -28.80 2.29 -1.46
N THR A 324 -28.17 2.35 -2.63
CA THR A 324 -26.71 2.35 -2.72
C THR A 324 -26.18 3.66 -2.13
N LEU A 325 -25.29 3.55 -1.15
CA LEU A 325 -24.59 4.70 -0.57
C LEU A 325 -24.12 5.64 -1.68
N SER A 326 -24.63 6.87 -1.70
CA SER A 326 -24.29 7.80 -2.78
C SER A 326 -22.76 8.00 -2.84
N PRO A 327 -22.14 8.15 -4.03
CA PRO A 327 -20.69 8.25 -4.14
C PRO A 327 -20.08 9.39 -3.31
N GLN A 328 -20.85 10.46 -3.09
CA GLN A 328 -20.44 11.61 -2.28
C GLN A 328 -20.48 11.29 -0.77
N LEU A 329 -21.53 10.60 -0.31
CA LEU A 329 -21.64 10.17 1.08
C LEU A 329 -20.58 9.11 1.42
N ALA A 330 -20.39 8.11 0.55
CA ALA A 330 -19.34 7.11 0.70
C ALA A 330 -17.93 7.73 0.73
N LEU A 331 -17.63 8.70 -0.14
CA LEU A 331 -16.37 9.45 -0.11
C LEU A 331 -16.20 10.27 1.18
N GLY A 332 -17.29 10.86 1.69
CA GLY A 332 -17.32 11.57 2.98
C GLY A 332 -17.03 10.64 4.16
N LEU A 333 -17.67 9.47 4.21
CA LEU A 333 -17.45 8.45 5.24
C LEU A 333 -16.01 7.92 5.21
N VAL A 334 -15.46 7.64 4.02
CA VAL A 334 -14.05 7.26 3.87
C VAL A 334 -13.11 8.34 4.40
N SER A 335 -13.38 9.61 4.09
CA SER A 335 -12.60 10.76 4.59
C SER A 335 -12.68 10.89 6.12
N LEU A 336 -13.87 10.67 6.69
CA LEU A 336 -14.09 10.67 8.14
C LEU A 336 -13.34 9.53 8.83
N ILE A 337 -13.45 8.29 8.33
CA ILE A 337 -12.75 7.13 8.90
C ILE A 337 -11.23 7.32 8.82
N LEU A 338 -10.69 7.78 7.68
CA LEU A 338 -9.28 8.14 7.55
C LEU A 338 -8.85 9.19 8.60
N SER A 339 -9.70 10.19 8.84
CA SER A 339 -9.45 11.26 9.81
C SER A 339 -9.49 10.74 11.26
N CYS A 340 -10.38 9.80 11.58
CA CYS A 340 -10.44 9.14 12.89
C CYS A 340 -9.20 8.27 13.16
N ILE A 341 -8.68 7.55 12.15
CA ILE A 341 -7.50 6.70 12.30
C ILE A 341 -6.25 7.49 12.72
N LEU A 342 -6.16 8.78 12.35
CA LEU A 342 -5.04 9.66 12.78
C LEU A 342 -4.93 9.84 14.30
N TRP A 343 -5.96 9.50 15.07
CA TRP A 343 -5.99 9.61 16.53
C TRP A 343 -5.77 8.27 17.25
N VAL A 344 -5.63 7.15 16.52
CA VAL A 344 -5.50 5.81 17.11
C VAL A 344 -4.11 5.58 17.73
N GLY A 345 -3.08 6.22 17.20
CA GLY A 345 -1.71 6.05 17.65
C GLY A 345 -0.72 6.75 16.73
N ASP A 346 0.54 6.35 16.83
CA ASP A 346 1.60 6.86 15.96
C ASP A 346 1.59 6.21 14.56
N VAL A 347 2.48 6.68 13.70
CA VAL A 347 2.60 6.16 12.33
C VAL A 347 2.97 4.68 12.30
N GLN A 348 3.75 4.19 13.27
CA GLN A 348 4.21 2.80 13.35
C GLN A 348 3.06 1.86 13.74
N THR A 349 2.21 2.28 14.68
CA THR A 349 0.97 1.60 15.06
C THR A 349 0.05 1.47 13.84
N ILE A 350 -0.26 2.60 13.18
CA ILE A 350 -1.15 2.62 12.00
C ILE A 350 -0.56 1.82 10.83
N TRP A 351 0.76 1.84 10.64
CA TRP A 351 1.45 1.00 9.66
C TRP A 351 1.36 -0.50 9.98
N SER A 352 1.49 -0.86 11.25
CA SER A 352 1.37 -2.24 11.75
C SER A 352 -0.05 -2.78 11.54
N PHE A 353 -1.08 -1.97 11.81
CA PHE A 353 -2.46 -2.28 11.44
C PHE A 353 -2.63 -2.58 9.95
N SER A 354 -1.99 -1.77 9.08
CA SER A 354 -2.04 -1.97 7.64
C SER A 354 -1.40 -3.29 7.21
N ALA A 355 -0.19 -3.57 7.71
CA ALA A 355 0.53 -4.82 7.45
C ALA A 355 -0.27 -6.06 7.89
N PHE A 356 -0.80 -6.06 9.12
CA PHE A 356 -1.65 -7.14 9.62
C PHE A 356 -2.89 -7.35 8.74
N ALA A 357 -3.59 -6.27 8.38
CA ALA A 357 -4.82 -6.35 7.60
C ALA A 357 -4.59 -6.82 6.15
N PHE A 358 -3.46 -6.46 5.52
CA PHE A 358 -3.07 -7.04 4.22
C PHE A 358 -2.74 -8.54 4.33
N LEU A 359 -1.98 -8.94 5.35
CA LEU A 359 -1.66 -10.36 5.58
C LEU A 359 -2.91 -11.20 5.84
N LEU A 360 -3.85 -10.69 6.65
CA LEU A 360 -5.13 -11.35 6.89
C LEU A 360 -5.97 -11.41 5.61
N HIS A 361 -6.02 -10.35 4.81
CA HIS A 361 -6.67 -10.40 3.48
C HIS A 361 -6.11 -11.51 2.60
N TYR A 362 -4.78 -11.58 2.41
CA TYR A 362 -4.18 -12.59 1.54
C TYR A 362 -4.28 -14.01 2.12
N ALA A 363 -4.25 -14.17 3.45
CA ALA A 363 -4.55 -15.45 4.09
C ALA A 363 -5.99 -15.91 3.76
N LEU A 364 -7.00 -15.04 3.90
CA LEU A 364 -8.39 -15.35 3.55
C LEU A 364 -8.54 -15.67 2.05
N MET A 365 -7.84 -14.95 1.17
CA MET A 365 -7.84 -15.19 -0.29
C MET A 365 -7.19 -16.54 -0.66
N HIS A 366 -6.04 -16.89 -0.05
CA HIS A 366 -5.41 -18.20 -0.23
C HIS A 366 -6.28 -19.33 0.31
N TRP A 367 -6.95 -19.12 1.45
CA TRP A 367 -7.88 -20.10 2.00
C TRP A 367 -9.12 -20.31 1.11
N ALA A 368 -9.68 -19.23 0.55
CA ALA A 368 -10.74 -19.31 -0.44
C ALA A 368 -10.29 -20.08 -1.69
N ALA A 369 -9.11 -19.79 -2.23
CA ALA A 369 -8.56 -20.50 -3.39
C ALA A 369 -8.29 -22.00 -3.14
N LEU A 370 -7.99 -22.41 -1.90
CA LEU A 370 -7.90 -23.82 -1.51
C LEU A 370 -9.26 -24.53 -1.45
N ARG A 371 -10.34 -23.80 -1.15
CA ARG A 371 -11.72 -24.33 -1.10
C ARG A 371 -12.40 -24.44 -2.46
N GLN A 372 -11.93 -23.73 -3.48
CA GLN A 372 -12.52 -23.79 -4.84
C GLN A 372 -12.38 -25.18 -5.48
N ALA A 373 -13.51 -25.73 -5.94
CA ALA A 373 -13.58 -26.99 -6.67
C ALA A 373 -13.16 -26.80 -8.14
N SER A 374 -11.98 -27.34 -8.47
CA SER A 374 -11.50 -27.75 -9.80
C SER A 374 -12.02 -27.04 -11.07
N ALA A 375 -11.85 -25.72 -11.16
CA ALA A 375 -11.79 -24.96 -12.42
C ALA A 375 -10.31 -24.69 -12.80
N PRO A 376 -9.95 -24.31 -14.05
CA PRO A 376 -8.54 -24.17 -14.49
C PRO A 376 -7.76 -23.17 -13.61
N ARG A 377 -6.96 -23.72 -12.68
CA ARG A 377 -6.31 -22.93 -11.63
C ARG A 377 -5.09 -22.19 -12.18
N VAL A 378 -5.14 -20.86 -12.11
CA VAL A 378 -3.95 -20.01 -12.35
C VAL A 378 -2.87 -20.28 -11.29
N CYS A 379 -3.27 -20.46 -10.03
CA CYS A 379 -2.37 -20.72 -8.89
C CYS A 379 -2.47 -22.19 -8.43
N PRO A 380 -1.36 -22.95 -8.37
CA PRO A 380 -1.38 -24.35 -7.93
C PRO A 380 -1.69 -24.47 -6.43
N ARG A 381 -2.29 -25.60 -6.01
CA ARG A 381 -2.73 -25.81 -4.61
C ARG A 381 -1.61 -25.64 -3.58
N TRP A 382 -0.41 -26.15 -3.88
CA TRP A 382 0.73 -26.05 -2.96
C TRP A 382 1.17 -24.60 -2.72
N LEU A 383 1.08 -23.74 -3.75
CA LEU A 383 1.44 -22.33 -3.63
C LEU A 383 0.40 -21.55 -2.82
N ASN A 384 -0.88 -21.89 -2.94
CA ASN A 384 -1.91 -21.34 -2.03
C ASN A 384 -1.74 -21.84 -0.59
N GLY A 385 -1.36 -23.10 -0.39
CA GLY A 385 -1.03 -23.64 0.94
C GLY A 385 0.16 -22.92 1.58
N LEU A 386 1.25 -22.75 0.81
CA LEU A 386 2.44 -22.01 1.24
C LEU A 386 2.11 -20.54 1.53
N GLY A 387 1.40 -19.86 0.64
CA GLY A 387 0.98 -18.47 0.81
C GLY A 387 0.11 -18.25 2.05
N LEU A 388 -0.83 -19.17 2.34
CA LEU A 388 -1.61 -19.17 3.57
C LEU A 388 -0.71 -19.31 4.81
N VAL A 389 0.18 -20.30 4.85
CA VAL A 389 1.09 -20.54 5.98
C VAL A 389 2.03 -19.35 6.19
N VAL A 390 2.56 -18.75 5.12
CA VAL A 390 3.44 -17.58 5.19
C VAL A 390 2.67 -16.34 5.64
N CYS A 391 1.47 -16.08 5.13
CA CYS A 391 0.70 -14.90 5.54
C CYS A 391 0.26 -14.98 7.01
N VAL A 392 -0.22 -16.14 7.44
CA VAL A 392 -0.58 -16.40 8.86
C VAL A 392 0.66 -16.38 9.74
N GLY A 393 1.75 -17.02 9.32
CA GLY A 393 3.03 -17.05 10.04
C GLY A 393 3.64 -15.67 10.23
N LEU A 394 3.53 -14.78 9.23
CA LEU A 394 3.98 -13.40 9.33
C LEU A 394 3.05 -12.54 10.22
N ALA A 395 1.74 -12.76 10.16
CA ALA A 395 0.78 -12.04 11.00
C ALA A 395 1.07 -12.22 12.51
N PHE A 396 1.58 -13.38 12.91
CA PHE A 396 2.01 -13.68 14.29
C PHE A 396 3.20 -12.84 14.82
N TRP A 397 3.84 -11.99 14.00
CA TRP A 397 4.91 -11.08 14.45
C TRP A 397 4.48 -9.61 14.58
N VAL A 398 3.22 -9.27 14.31
CA VAL A 398 2.68 -7.94 14.66
C VAL A 398 2.34 -7.93 16.16
N GLU A 399 2.22 -6.76 16.79
CA GLU A 399 1.79 -6.66 18.18
C GLU A 399 0.36 -7.20 18.40
N TRP A 400 0.14 -7.94 19.49
CA TRP A 400 -1.15 -8.59 19.81
C TRP A 400 -2.33 -7.61 19.90
N SER A 401 -2.09 -6.37 20.34
CA SER A 401 -3.06 -5.29 20.42
C SER A 401 -3.67 -4.97 19.04
N VAL A 402 -2.81 -4.91 18.01
CA VAL A 402 -3.19 -4.72 16.60
C VAL A 402 -4.05 -5.88 16.11
N TRP A 403 -3.75 -7.13 16.52
CA TRP A 403 -4.55 -8.29 16.10
C TRP A 403 -5.95 -8.23 16.69
N LEU A 404 -6.07 -8.00 18.00
CA LEU A 404 -7.37 -8.00 18.68
C LEU A 404 -8.29 -6.91 18.12
N VAL A 405 -7.77 -5.70 17.88
CA VAL A 405 -8.56 -4.62 17.28
C VAL A 405 -8.91 -4.95 15.83
N SER A 406 -7.98 -5.46 15.03
CA SER A 406 -8.25 -5.82 13.61
C SER A 406 -9.26 -6.96 13.49
N LEU A 407 -9.09 -8.04 14.25
CA LEU A 407 -10.01 -9.18 14.29
C LEU A 407 -11.38 -8.77 14.88
N GLY A 408 -11.39 -7.91 15.90
CA GLY A 408 -12.61 -7.35 16.48
C GLY A 408 -13.42 -6.53 15.47
N LEU A 409 -12.77 -5.69 14.65
CA LEU A 409 -13.43 -4.93 13.57
C LEU A 409 -14.00 -5.85 12.49
N VAL A 410 -13.28 -6.92 12.10
CA VAL A 410 -13.78 -7.91 11.14
C VAL A 410 -14.94 -8.71 11.72
N ALA A 411 -14.87 -9.12 12.98
CA ALA A 411 -15.95 -9.82 13.68
C ALA A 411 -17.20 -8.94 13.81
N LEU A 412 -17.04 -7.66 14.17
CA LEU A 412 -18.13 -6.68 14.21
C LEU A 412 -18.81 -6.53 12.85
N GLY A 413 -18.04 -6.42 11.76
CA GLY A 413 -18.57 -6.35 10.40
C GLY A 413 -19.32 -7.62 9.98
N LEU A 414 -18.83 -8.80 10.38
CA LEU A 414 -19.49 -10.08 10.12
C LEU A 414 -20.79 -10.24 10.93
N VAL A 415 -20.79 -9.82 12.20
CA VAL A 415 -21.98 -9.81 13.06
C VAL A 415 -23.03 -8.85 12.51
N TRP A 416 -22.63 -7.64 12.12
CA TRP A 416 -23.51 -6.66 11.48
C TRP A 416 -24.15 -7.21 10.20
N ARG A 417 -23.35 -7.84 9.33
CA ARG A 417 -23.85 -8.53 8.13
C ARG A 417 -24.83 -9.64 8.46
N GLY A 418 -24.53 -10.45 9.48
CA GLY A 418 -25.42 -11.52 9.94
C GLY A 418 -26.74 -11.00 10.51
N MET A 419 -26.71 -9.90 11.26
CA MET A 419 -27.90 -9.26 11.81
C MET A 419 -28.82 -8.72 10.71
N MET A 420 -28.29 -8.01 9.71
CA MET A 420 -29.08 -7.48 8.60
C MET A 420 -29.74 -8.59 7.77
N LEU A 421 -28.96 -9.62 7.39
CA LEU A 421 -29.51 -10.76 6.66
C LEU A 421 -30.57 -11.54 7.47
N TRP A 422 -30.48 -11.54 8.80
CA TRP A 422 -31.45 -12.22 9.67
C TRP A 422 -32.73 -11.41 9.90
N THR A 423 -32.66 -10.08 9.98
CA THR A 423 -33.86 -9.24 10.11
C THR A 423 -34.76 -9.35 8.88
N ASP A 424 -34.17 -9.57 7.71
CA ASP A 424 -34.91 -9.70 6.44
C ASP A 424 -35.47 -11.12 6.21
N GLU A 425 -35.00 -12.15 6.94
CA GLU A 425 -35.61 -13.49 6.92
C GLU A 425 -36.90 -13.58 7.78
N GLN A 426 -37.23 -12.54 8.56
CA GLN A 426 -38.41 -12.51 9.45
C GLN A 426 -39.49 -11.48 9.05
N GLY A 427 -39.27 -10.71 7.98
CA GLY A 427 -40.21 -9.72 7.43
C GLY A 427 -40.95 -10.22 6.19
#